data_AF-A0A2P8Q484-F1
#
_entry.id   AF-A0A2P8Q484-F1
#
_cell.length_a   1.000
_cell.length_b   1.000
_cell.length_c   1.000
_cell.angle_alpha   90.00
_cell.angle_beta   90.00
_cell.angle_gamma   90.00
#
_symmetry.space_group_name_H-M   'P 1'
#
loop_
_entity.id
_entity.type
_entity.pdbx_description
1 polymer ?
#
loop_
_entity_poly.entity_id
_entity_poly.type
_entity_poly.pdbx_seq_one_letter_code
_entity_poly.pdbx_strand_id
1 'polypeptide(L)'
;MAGTQDETVATGDDDALYVLTAVLLTPAQFPSVLGDDYPEACAALGLAPLADGYGLVLGQDGDGARWTVVIDDVSLVAVAIASWDCGMEYDLSPDDRSMVAALPGWPLAVAVAAPGVPAPHDPAPEIAEQAPLCPPDASAWGAAQRRLGADEIALQWAAWREQIDETEFAVSPDEGPAPSDGTARTGGDRADEDGGDPGDGDGGDRDGGRAPLTGVQRVLSEAHSYVDAPPPLGRVRSSFAPGDARTLRADGPGWSLVARTDDIAFVLLDEKPGEILPVGRGPELPGLLEALDKMAVRPN
;
A
#
# COMPACT_ATOMS: atom_id res chain seq x y z
N MET A 1 18.64 5.99 -56.63
CA MET A 1 19.73 5.87 -55.65
C MET A 1 20.25 7.26 -55.34
N ALA A 2 19.79 7.81 -54.23
CA ALA A 2 20.46 8.82 -53.39
C ALA A 2 19.39 9.32 -52.42
N GLY A 3 19.35 8.71 -51.23
CA GLY A 3 18.63 9.26 -50.09
C GLY A 3 19.36 10.52 -49.64
N THR A 4 18.62 11.62 -49.51
CA THR A 4 19.12 12.81 -48.83
C THR A 4 18.68 12.66 -47.39
N GLN A 5 19.69 12.61 -46.51
CA GLN A 5 19.58 12.51 -45.07
C GLN A 5 18.69 13.64 -44.54
N ASP A 6 17.57 13.27 -43.93
CA ASP A 6 16.88 14.11 -42.96
C ASP A 6 17.56 13.86 -41.61
N GLU A 7 18.77 14.39 -41.48
CA GLU A 7 19.45 14.53 -40.18
C GLU A 7 19.13 15.95 -39.68
N THR A 8 17.87 16.13 -39.29
CA THR A 8 17.47 17.21 -38.40
C THR A 8 18.06 16.90 -37.04
N VAL A 9 19.32 17.30 -36.85
CA VAL A 9 19.98 17.32 -35.55
C VAL A 9 19.18 18.31 -34.69
N ALA A 10 18.26 17.79 -33.89
CA ALA A 10 17.71 18.52 -32.77
C ALA A 10 18.90 18.86 -31.87
N THR A 11 19.36 20.10 -31.94
CA THR A 11 20.13 20.70 -30.87
C THR A 11 19.14 20.84 -29.73
N GLY A 12 19.07 19.80 -28.88
CA GLY A 12 18.31 19.86 -27.64
C GLY A 12 18.83 21.04 -26.84
N ASP A 13 17.93 21.78 -26.21
CA ASP A 13 18.33 22.58 -25.05
C ASP A 13 19.04 21.61 -24.10
N ASP A 14 20.32 21.83 -23.81
CA ASP A 14 21.07 20.98 -22.86
C ASP A 14 20.39 20.94 -21.47
N ASP A 15 19.53 21.93 -21.19
CA ASP A 15 18.70 22.05 -19.98
C ASP A 15 17.32 21.34 -20.10
N ALA A 16 16.99 20.69 -21.22
CA ALA A 16 15.68 20.06 -21.43
C ALA A 16 15.58 18.67 -20.74
N LEU A 17 14.49 18.45 -20.01
CA LEU A 17 14.18 17.15 -19.43
C LEU A 17 13.51 16.23 -20.46
N TYR A 18 14.17 15.13 -20.80
CA TYR A 18 13.61 14.02 -21.54
C TYR A 18 12.75 13.15 -20.62
N VAL A 19 11.42 13.30 -20.74
CA VAL A 19 10.44 12.56 -19.93
C VAL A 19 10.44 11.08 -20.29
N LEU A 20 10.62 10.22 -19.28
CA LEU A 20 10.54 8.76 -19.42
C LEU A 20 9.21 8.21 -18.92
N THR A 21 8.73 8.74 -17.79
CA THR A 21 7.48 8.31 -17.18
C THR A 21 6.98 9.39 -16.23
N ALA A 22 5.71 9.27 -15.84
CA ALA A 22 5.12 10.10 -14.81
C ALA A 22 4.22 9.26 -13.89
N VAL A 23 4.12 9.67 -12.63
CA VAL A 23 3.27 9.02 -11.64
C VAL A 23 2.55 10.06 -10.80
N LEU A 24 1.37 9.69 -10.29
CA LEU A 24 0.63 10.51 -9.34
C LEU A 24 1.16 10.29 -7.92
N LEU A 25 1.23 11.36 -7.14
CA LEU A 25 1.51 11.37 -5.70
C LEU A 25 0.37 12.16 -5.03
N THR A 26 -0.77 11.50 -4.84
CA THR A 26 -2.01 12.10 -4.32
C THR A 26 -2.53 11.30 -3.14
N PRO A 27 -3.45 11.87 -2.32
CA PRO A 27 -4.14 11.12 -1.28
C PRO A 27 -4.81 9.82 -1.73
N ALA A 28 -5.28 9.75 -2.97
CA ALA A 28 -5.98 8.58 -3.52
C ALA A 28 -5.01 7.58 -4.19
N GLN A 29 -3.90 8.06 -4.74
CA GLN A 29 -2.99 7.27 -5.57
C GLN A 29 -1.56 7.79 -5.44
N PHE A 30 -0.66 6.91 -5.01
CA PHE A 30 0.78 7.15 -4.95
C PHE A 30 1.53 5.82 -5.07
N PRO A 31 2.83 5.83 -5.42
CA PRO A 31 3.64 4.62 -5.46
C PRO A 31 3.82 4.05 -4.05
N SER A 32 3.23 2.89 -3.77
CA SER A 32 3.20 2.30 -2.42
C SER A 32 4.59 1.98 -1.87
N VAL A 33 5.58 1.82 -2.74
CA VAL A 33 6.98 1.64 -2.32
C VAL A 33 7.48 2.80 -1.44
N LEU A 34 6.92 4.01 -1.60
CA LEU A 34 7.35 5.23 -0.91
C LEU A 34 6.80 5.38 0.52
N GLY A 35 5.73 4.70 0.91
CA GLY A 35 5.14 4.84 2.24
C GLY A 35 3.87 4.01 2.46
N ASP A 36 3.45 3.85 3.73
CA ASP A 36 2.16 3.22 4.08
C ASP A 36 0.97 4.16 3.82
N ASP A 37 1.23 5.46 3.72
CA ASP A 37 0.23 6.49 3.46
C ASP A 37 0.79 7.67 2.67
N TYR A 38 -0.09 8.57 2.26
CA TYR A 38 0.28 9.70 1.42
C TYR A 38 1.25 10.67 2.12
N PRO A 39 1.04 11.06 3.40
CA PRO A 39 2.03 11.84 4.14
C PRO A 39 3.43 11.22 4.22
N GLU A 40 3.53 9.92 4.47
CA GLU A 40 4.82 9.22 4.46
C GLU A 40 5.47 9.24 3.07
N ALA A 41 4.69 9.02 2.01
CA ALA A 41 5.18 9.07 0.64
C ALA A 41 5.70 10.47 0.24
N CYS A 42 5.03 11.54 0.69
CA CYS A 42 5.53 12.92 0.53
C CYS A 42 6.83 13.13 1.32
N ALA A 43 6.88 12.66 2.57
CA ALA A 43 8.06 12.82 3.43
C ALA A 43 9.29 12.10 2.85
N ALA A 44 9.11 10.96 2.18
CA ALA A 44 10.18 10.25 1.48
C ALA A 44 10.84 11.09 0.37
N LEU A 45 10.16 12.11 -0.14
CA LEU A 45 10.65 13.05 -1.15
C LEU A 45 11.00 14.43 -0.57
N GLY A 46 10.91 14.61 0.75
CA GLY A 46 11.11 15.90 1.40
C GLY A 46 9.98 16.92 1.13
N LEU A 47 8.79 16.46 0.74
CA LEU A 47 7.64 17.30 0.41
C LEU A 47 6.66 17.42 1.58
N ALA A 48 6.00 18.57 1.68
CA ALA A 48 4.86 18.73 2.56
C ALA A 48 3.59 18.15 1.89
N PRO A 49 2.70 17.44 2.59
CA PRO A 49 1.49 16.90 1.97
C PRO A 49 0.52 18.01 1.55
N LEU A 50 0.17 18.07 0.26
CA LEU A 50 -0.89 18.95 -0.27
C LEU A 50 -2.22 18.19 -0.39
N ALA A 51 -3.34 18.92 -0.32
CA ALA A 51 -4.67 18.33 -0.45
C ALA A 51 -4.91 17.72 -1.84
N ASP A 52 -4.48 18.42 -2.89
CA ASP A 52 -4.66 17.97 -4.27
C ASP A 52 -3.60 16.96 -4.71
N GLY A 53 -2.44 16.93 -4.03
CA GLY A 53 -1.32 16.07 -4.37
C GLY A 53 -0.28 16.74 -5.26
N TYR A 54 0.53 15.89 -5.87
CA TYR A 54 1.57 16.23 -6.83
C TYR A 54 1.54 15.26 -8.01
N GLY A 55 2.03 15.72 -9.15
CA GLY A 55 2.54 14.86 -10.20
C GLY A 55 4.06 14.73 -10.10
N LEU A 56 4.59 13.54 -10.32
CA LEU A 56 6.04 13.30 -10.41
C LEU A 56 6.38 12.94 -11.85
N VAL A 57 7.33 13.65 -12.45
CA VAL A 57 7.84 13.40 -13.79
C VAL A 57 9.28 12.94 -13.67
N LEU A 58 9.55 11.71 -14.10
CA LEU A 58 10.87 11.10 -14.04
C LEU A 58 11.48 11.18 -15.44
N GLY A 59 12.66 11.80 -15.53
CA GLY A 59 13.34 12.00 -16.81
C GLY A 59 14.85 12.09 -16.67
N GLN A 60 15.50 12.30 -17.82
CA GLN A 60 16.94 12.57 -17.92
C GLN A 60 17.17 13.95 -18.54
N ASP A 61 18.25 14.63 -18.18
CA ASP A 61 18.76 15.73 -18.98
C ASP A 61 19.56 15.22 -20.21
N GLY A 62 20.08 16.13 -21.03
CA GLY A 62 20.86 15.80 -22.23
C GLY A 62 22.15 15.02 -21.95
N ASP A 63 22.72 15.16 -20.75
CA ASP A 63 23.90 14.43 -20.31
C ASP A 63 23.57 13.03 -19.77
N GLY A 64 22.30 12.76 -19.49
CA GLY A 64 21.80 11.50 -18.96
C GLY A 64 21.66 11.47 -17.44
N ALA A 65 21.85 12.60 -16.76
CA ALA A 65 21.62 12.70 -15.32
C ALA A 65 20.12 12.59 -15.01
N ARG A 66 19.81 11.87 -13.95
CA ARG A 66 18.43 11.51 -13.56
C ARG A 66 17.81 12.61 -12.72
N TRP A 67 16.58 12.97 -13.06
CA TRP A 67 15.81 13.98 -12.33
C TRP A 67 14.37 13.54 -12.11
N THR A 68 13.83 13.94 -10.96
CA THR A 68 12.40 13.87 -10.62
C THR A 68 11.86 15.29 -10.48
N VAL A 69 11.04 15.71 -11.44
CA VAL A 69 10.36 16.99 -11.40
C VAL A 69 9.01 16.83 -10.70
N VAL A 70 8.82 17.59 -9.62
CA VAL A 70 7.59 17.61 -8.81
C VAL A 70 6.72 18.77 -9.27
N ILE A 71 5.46 18.48 -9.58
CA ILE A 71 4.51 19.42 -10.17
C ILE A 71 3.25 19.48 -9.30
N ASP A 72 2.70 20.67 -9.04
CA ASP A 72 1.44 20.83 -8.30
C ASP A 72 0.18 20.83 -9.18
N ASP A 73 0.32 20.99 -10.51
CA ASP A 73 -0.73 20.68 -11.49
C ASP A 73 -0.85 19.16 -11.70
N VAL A 74 -1.59 18.51 -10.80
CA VAL A 74 -1.90 17.08 -10.85
C VAL A 74 -2.71 16.71 -12.09
N SER A 75 -3.53 17.63 -12.61
CA SER A 75 -4.41 17.37 -13.76
C SER A 75 -3.59 17.20 -15.03
N LEU A 76 -2.55 18.01 -15.21
CA LEU A 76 -1.60 17.89 -16.33
C LEU A 76 -0.98 16.48 -16.38
N VAL A 77 -0.48 15.99 -15.24
CA VAL A 77 0.15 14.67 -15.16
C VAL A 77 -0.86 13.54 -15.32
N ALA A 78 -2.05 13.65 -14.72
CA ALA A 78 -3.11 12.66 -14.86
C ALA A 78 -3.56 12.51 -16.32
N VAL A 79 -3.67 13.62 -17.06
CA VAL A 79 -4.02 13.61 -18.49
C VAL A 79 -2.93 12.95 -19.34
N ALA A 80 -1.65 13.21 -19.04
CA ALA A 80 -0.54 12.56 -19.72
C ALA A 80 -0.59 11.04 -19.54
N ILE A 81 -0.71 10.56 -18.29
CA ILE A 81 -0.81 9.13 -17.96
C ILE A 81 -1.99 8.48 -18.69
N ALA A 82 -3.19 9.07 -18.58
CA ALA A 82 -4.38 8.54 -19.24
C ALA A 82 -4.24 8.48 -20.77
N SER A 83 -3.54 9.45 -21.37
CA SER A 83 -3.28 9.46 -22.81
C SER A 83 -2.35 8.30 -23.21
N TRP A 84 -1.25 8.11 -22.48
CA TRP A 84 -0.30 7.02 -22.73
C TRP A 84 -0.93 5.64 -22.50
N ASP A 85 -1.76 5.48 -21.46
CA ASP A 85 -2.50 4.24 -21.17
C ASP A 85 -3.47 3.88 -22.31
N CYS A 86 -4.00 4.88 -23.01
CA CYS A 86 -4.84 4.70 -24.19
C CYS A 86 -4.03 4.53 -25.49
N GLY A 87 -2.69 4.55 -25.42
CA GLY A 87 -1.80 4.46 -26.58
C GLY A 87 -1.74 5.73 -27.43
N MET A 88 -2.12 6.88 -26.87
CA MET A 88 -2.03 8.18 -27.53
C MET A 88 -0.72 8.88 -27.17
N GLU A 89 -0.16 9.62 -28.12
CA GLU A 89 0.97 10.51 -27.86
C GLU A 89 0.51 11.72 -27.04
N TYR A 90 1.29 12.06 -26.02
CA TYR A 90 1.12 13.26 -25.22
C TYR A 90 2.49 13.79 -24.83
N ASP A 91 2.75 15.06 -25.16
CA ASP A 91 3.99 15.74 -24.80
C ASP A 91 3.83 16.43 -23.45
N LEU A 92 4.35 15.78 -22.40
CA LEU A 92 4.32 16.31 -21.05
C LEU A 92 5.49 17.28 -20.86
N SER A 93 5.20 18.57 -20.99
CA SER A 93 6.16 19.65 -20.73
C SER A 93 5.69 20.46 -19.51
N PRO A 94 6.27 20.22 -18.32
CA PRO A 94 5.96 20.98 -17.12
C PRO A 94 6.30 22.46 -17.32
N ASP A 95 5.43 23.36 -16.86
CA ASP A 95 5.77 24.78 -16.85
C ASP A 95 6.50 25.18 -15.56
N ASP A 96 7.33 26.23 -15.62
CA ASP A 96 8.07 26.73 -14.46
C ASP A 96 7.17 27.21 -13.31
N ARG A 97 5.87 27.40 -13.56
CA ARG A 97 4.91 27.92 -12.59
C ARG A 97 4.31 26.82 -11.71
N SER A 98 4.16 25.64 -12.26
CA SER A 98 3.65 24.44 -11.58
C SER A 98 4.78 23.57 -11.02
N MET A 99 6.02 23.82 -11.45
CA MET A 99 7.19 23.15 -10.89
C MET A 99 7.44 23.57 -9.43
N VAL A 100 7.35 22.61 -8.53
CA VAL A 100 7.58 22.79 -7.09
C VAL A 100 9.04 22.52 -6.75
N ALA A 101 9.63 21.48 -7.32
CA ALA A 101 11.01 21.09 -7.09
C ALA A 101 11.56 20.22 -8.23
N ALA A 102 12.87 20.32 -8.46
CA ALA A 102 13.63 19.35 -9.25
C ALA A 102 14.54 18.56 -8.29
N LEU A 103 14.19 17.30 -8.04
CA LEU A 103 14.91 16.43 -7.13
C LEU A 103 15.91 15.57 -7.94
N PRO A 104 17.18 15.46 -7.53
CA PRO A 104 18.15 14.60 -8.19
C PRO A 104 17.75 13.13 -8.03
N GLY A 105 18.02 12.29 -9.02
CA GLY A 105 17.72 10.86 -8.99
C GLY A 105 16.24 10.53 -9.21
N TRP A 106 15.91 9.24 -9.04
CA TRP A 106 14.54 8.73 -9.18
C TRP A 106 14.10 7.98 -7.94
N PRO A 107 12.89 8.24 -7.41
CA PRO A 107 12.36 7.52 -6.25
C PRO A 107 11.82 6.13 -6.63
N LEU A 108 11.76 5.81 -7.92
CA LEU A 108 11.25 4.56 -8.47
C LEU A 108 12.29 3.93 -9.40
N ALA A 109 12.28 2.59 -9.46
CA ALA A 109 13.14 1.86 -10.36
C ALA A 109 12.66 2.04 -11.81
N VAL A 110 13.39 2.85 -12.58
CA VAL A 110 13.17 3.04 -14.03
C VAL A 110 14.36 2.44 -14.76
N ALA A 111 14.09 1.46 -15.62
CA ALA A 111 15.12 0.67 -16.30
C ALA A 111 15.47 1.19 -17.71
N VAL A 112 14.75 2.22 -18.18
CA VAL A 112 14.86 2.74 -19.54
C VAL A 112 15.65 4.05 -19.58
N ALA A 113 16.25 4.32 -20.73
CA ALA A 113 16.95 5.56 -21.03
C ALA A 113 16.27 6.27 -22.20
N ALA A 114 16.37 7.59 -22.24
CA ALA A 114 15.86 8.39 -23.35
C ALA A 114 16.65 8.05 -24.63
N PRO A 115 15.99 7.90 -25.79
CA PRO A 115 16.68 7.62 -27.05
C PRO A 115 17.71 8.71 -27.39
N GLY A 116 18.95 8.30 -27.66
CA GLY A 116 20.03 9.22 -28.04
C GLY A 116 20.73 9.93 -26.88
N VAL A 117 20.30 9.70 -25.64
CA VAL A 117 20.90 10.24 -24.41
C VAL A 117 21.83 9.20 -23.77
N PRO A 118 22.90 9.61 -23.05
CA PRO A 118 23.74 8.69 -22.30
C PRO A 118 22.97 7.86 -21.25
N ALA A 119 23.64 6.82 -20.73
CA ALA A 119 23.05 5.93 -19.73
C ALA A 119 22.64 6.72 -18.46
N PRO A 120 21.48 6.39 -17.86
CA PRO A 120 21.00 7.05 -16.64
C PRO A 120 22.03 6.98 -15.51
N HIS A 121 22.36 8.13 -14.93
CA HIS A 121 23.27 8.24 -13.79
C HIS A 121 22.84 9.35 -12.83
N ASP A 122 23.34 9.33 -11.60
CA ASP A 122 23.04 10.39 -10.65
C ASP A 122 23.78 11.68 -11.01
N PRO A 123 23.12 12.85 -10.89
CA PRO A 123 23.79 14.12 -11.09
C PRO A 123 24.91 14.31 -10.07
N ALA A 124 25.95 15.04 -10.47
CA ALA A 124 27.09 15.32 -9.61
C ALA A 124 26.65 16.15 -8.38
N PRO A 125 27.25 15.91 -7.19
CA PRO A 125 26.87 16.61 -5.96
C PRO A 125 27.12 18.12 -6.00
N GLU A 126 27.93 18.60 -6.95
CA GLU A 126 28.13 20.04 -7.17
C GLU A 126 26.95 20.70 -7.90
N ILE A 127 26.12 19.90 -8.59
CA ILE A 127 24.93 20.34 -9.33
C ILE A 127 23.69 20.25 -8.44
N ALA A 128 23.62 19.24 -7.58
CA ALA A 128 22.47 18.98 -6.72
C ALA A 128 22.77 19.24 -5.23
N GLU A 129 21.99 20.12 -4.60
CA GLU A 129 22.15 20.50 -3.18
C GLU A 129 21.75 19.39 -2.19
N GLN A 130 21.12 18.31 -2.68
CA GLN A 130 20.65 17.18 -1.89
C GLN A 130 21.08 15.85 -2.50
N ALA A 131 21.08 14.80 -1.67
CA ALA A 131 21.41 13.46 -2.13
C ALA A 131 20.40 12.99 -3.20
N PRO A 132 20.88 12.32 -4.28
CA PRO A 132 19.99 11.69 -5.26
C PRO A 132 18.98 10.75 -4.61
N LEU A 133 17.74 10.82 -5.09
CA LEU A 133 16.69 9.88 -4.77
C LEU A 133 17.08 8.50 -5.29
N CYS A 134 16.92 7.53 -4.40
CA CYS A 134 17.12 6.12 -4.69
C CYS A 134 15.81 5.38 -4.41
N PRO A 135 15.42 4.43 -5.28
CA PRO A 135 14.27 3.58 -4.99
C PRO A 135 14.51 2.81 -3.68
N PRO A 136 13.48 2.65 -2.84
CA PRO A 136 13.61 1.81 -1.65
C PRO A 136 14.07 0.40 -2.01
N ASP A 137 14.93 -0.19 -1.18
CA ASP A 137 15.47 -1.52 -1.43
C ASP A 137 14.36 -2.58 -1.36
N ALA A 138 14.03 -3.13 -2.53
CA ALA A 138 13.06 -4.21 -2.73
C ALA A 138 13.73 -5.59 -2.90
N SER A 139 15.05 -5.68 -2.71
CA SER A 139 15.79 -6.94 -2.84
C SER A 139 15.70 -7.83 -1.60
N ALA A 140 15.41 -7.23 -0.44
CA ALA A 140 15.18 -7.92 0.82
C ALA A 140 13.75 -7.69 1.32
N TRP A 141 13.24 -8.63 2.12
CA TRP A 141 11.94 -8.44 2.75
C TRP A 141 11.97 -7.30 3.77
N GLY A 142 11.04 -6.37 3.61
CA GLY A 142 10.81 -5.22 4.48
C GLY A 142 9.56 -4.48 4.03
N ALA A 143 9.28 -3.31 4.62
CA ALA A 143 8.04 -2.59 4.37
C ALA A 143 7.80 -2.27 2.88
N ALA A 144 8.84 -1.86 2.14
CA ALA A 144 8.76 -1.62 0.70
C ALA A 144 8.36 -2.89 -0.07
N GLN A 145 9.04 -4.02 0.18
CA GLN A 145 8.74 -5.29 -0.49
C GLN A 145 7.36 -5.84 -0.11
N ARG A 146 6.94 -5.66 1.15
CA ARG A 146 5.59 -6.02 1.63
C ARG A 146 4.51 -5.22 0.89
N ARG A 147 4.73 -3.92 0.67
CA ARG A 147 3.81 -3.04 -0.07
C ARG A 147 3.77 -3.38 -1.56
N LEU A 148 4.92 -3.65 -2.18
CA LEU A 148 4.98 -4.14 -3.56
C LEU A 148 4.26 -5.49 -3.74
N GLY A 149 4.43 -6.41 -2.80
CA GLY A 149 3.71 -7.68 -2.81
C GLY A 149 2.19 -7.49 -2.71
N ALA A 150 1.74 -6.52 -1.93
CA ALA A 150 0.32 -6.16 -1.87
C ALA A 150 -0.20 -5.55 -3.18
N ASP A 151 0.56 -4.66 -3.81
CA ASP A 151 0.20 -4.09 -5.11
C ASP A 151 0.11 -5.19 -6.19
N GLU A 152 1.03 -6.16 -6.17
CA GLU A 152 1.00 -7.28 -7.11
C GLU A 152 -0.24 -8.17 -6.90
N ILE A 153 -0.63 -8.44 -5.66
CA ILE A 153 -1.88 -9.18 -5.36
C ILE A 153 -3.10 -8.43 -5.88
N ALA A 154 -3.14 -7.11 -5.70
CA ALA A 154 -4.24 -6.29 -6.18
C ALA A 154 -4.34 -6.34 -7.71
N LEU A 155 -3.20 -6.28 -8.41
CA LEU A 155 -3.11 -6.36 -9.87
C LEU A 155 -3.50 -7.75 -10.40
N GLN A 156 -3.01 -8.80 -9.76
CA GLN A 156 -3.18 -10.20 -10.20
C GLN A 156 -4.32 -10.92 -9.49
N TRP A 157 -5.28 -10.19 -8.92
CA TRP A 157 -6.32 -10.75 -8.05
C TRP A 157 -6.98 -12.01 -8.63
N ALA A 158 -7.40 -11.95 -9.90
CA ALA A 158 -8.09 -13.06 -10.55
C ALA A 158 -7.23 -14.34 -10.58
N ALA A 159 -5.96 -14.24 -10.98
CA ALA A 159 -5.04 -15.37 -11.07
C ALA A 159 -4.69 -15.96 -9.69
N TRP A 160 -4.67 -15.13 -8.66
CA TRP A 160 -4.38 -15.56 -7.29
C TRP A 160 -5.58 -16.23 -6.64
N ARG A 161 -6.78 -15.68 -6.86
CA ARG A 161 -8.01 -16.22 -6.29
C ARG A 161 -8.32 -17.63 -6.78
N GLU A 162 -7.97 -17.96 -8.02
CA GLU A 162 -8.10 -19.31 -8.61
C GLU A 162 -7.24 -20.38 -7.94
N GLN A 163 -6.13 -19.99 -7.30
CA GLN A 163 -5.20 -20.94 -6.67
C GLN A 163 -5.64 -21.37 -5.27
N ILE A 164 -6.63 -20.71 -4.69
CA ILE A 164 -7.06 -20.91 -3.31
C ILE A 164 -8.31 -21.77 -3.26
N ASP A 165 -8.21 -22.87 -2.54
CA ASP A 165 -9.34 -23.75 -2.27
C ASP A 165 -10.25 -23.15 -1.18
N GLU A 166 -11.56 -23.20 -1.39
CA GLU A 166 -12.55 -22.78 -0.40
C GLU A 166 -12.45 -23.59 0.91
N THR A 167 -11.88 -24.79 0.84
CA THR A 167 -11.64 -25.63 2.02
C THR A 167 -10.56 -25.08 2.96
N GLU A 168 -9.67 -24.18 2.49
CA GLU A 168 -8.66 -23.52 3.34
C GLU A 168 -9.28 -22.55 4.35
N PHE A 169 -10.51 -22.11 4.11
CA PHE A 169 -11.26 -21.21 5.00
C PHE A 169 -12.23 -21.95 5.93
N ALA A 170 -12.39 -23.26 5.75
CA ALA A 170 -13.27 -24.06 6.58
C ALA A 170 -12.66 -24.20 7.98
N VAL A 171 -13.19 -23.46 8.95
CA VAL A 171 -12.96 -23.78 10.37
C VAL A 171 -13.49 -25.19 10.60
N SER A 172 -12.61 -26.13 10.94
CA SER A 172 -13.01 -27.48 11.34
C SER A 172 -14.01 -27.37 12.50
N PRO A 173 -15.23 -27.94 12.42
CA PRO A 173 -16.21 -27.87 13.51
C PRO A 173 -15.85 -28.73 14.73
N ASP A 174 -14.67 -29.35 14.76
CA ASP A 174 -14.34 -30.45 15.67
C ASP A 174 -13.26 -30.11 16.71
N GLU A 175 -13.39 -28.94 17.34
CA GLU A 175 -12.93 -28.76 18.73
C GLU A 175 -14.11 -28.35 19.59
N GLY A 176 -15.13 -29.23 19.63
CA GLY A 176 -16.05 -29.30 20.77
C GLY A 176 -15.28 -29.78 22.02
N PRO A 177 -15.69 -29.34 23.22
CA PRO A 177 -14.97 -29.69 24.44
C PRO A 177 -15.01 -31.21 24.64
N ALA A 178 -13.83 -31.80 24.86
CA ALA A 178 -13.68 -33.24 25.06
C ALA A 178 -14.66 -33.75 26.15
N PRO A 179 -15.37 -34.86 25.90
CA PRO A 179 -16.24 -35.45 26.91
C PRO A 179 -15.37 -36.06 28.01
N SER A 180 -15.43 -35.49 29.21
CA SER A 180 -14.95 -36.13 30.42
C SER A 180 -15.91 -37.26 30.79
N ASP A 181 -15.64 -38.45 30.27
CA ASP A 181 -16.40 -39.65 30.63
C ASP A 181 -15.98 -40.15 32.02
N GLY A 182 -16.97 -40.38 32.87
CA GLY A 182 -16.82 -40.52 34.30
C GLY A 182 -16.33 -41.90 34.76
N THR A 183 -15.89 -41.96 36.02
CA THR A 183 -15.98 -43.19 36.80
C THR A 183 -16.39 -42.86 38.23
N ALA A 184 -17.64 -43.19 38.53
CA ALA A 184 -18.16 -43.23 39.89
C ALA A 184 -17.50 -44.38 40.67
N ARG A 185 -17.06 -44.12 41.91
CA ARG A 185 -17.14 -45.09 43.00
C ARG A 185 -17.57 -44.40 44.29
N THR A 186 -18.54 -45.06 44.91
CA THR A 186 -19.32 -44.72 46.10
C THR A 186 -18.55 -44.90 47.41
N GLY A 187 -18.89 -44.07 48.41
CA GLY A 187 -19.01 -44.49 49.81
C GLY A 187 -18.20 -43.68 50.85
N GLY A 188 -18.91 -43.05 51.80
CA GLY A 188 -18.40 -42.85 53.17
C GLY A 188 -18.57 -41.47 53.83
N ASP A 189 -19.78 -41.19 54.33
CA ASP A 189 -20.13 -40.67 55.67
C ASP A 189 -19.36 -39.48 56.36
N ARG A 190 -20.16 -38.44 56.68
CA ARG A 190 -20.26 -37.61 57.93
C ARG A 190 -19.19 -36.58 58.36
N ALA A 191 -19.67 -35.33 58.52
CA ALA A 191 -19.80 -34.55 59.77
C ALA A 191 -19.27 -33.10 59.71
N ASP A 192 -20.16 -32.15 60.07
CA ASP A 192 -19.98 -30.90 60.84
C ASP A 192 -18.99 -29.82 60.33
N GLU A 193 -19.13 -28.50 60.52
CA GLU A 193 -20.12 -27.55 61.04
C GLU A 193 -19.55 -26.14 60.70
N ASP A 194 -20.40 -25.10 60.72
CA ASP A 194 -20.08 -23.67 60.97
C ASP A 194 -19.32 -22.89 59.87
N GLY A 195 -19.61 -21.64 59.47
CA GLY A 195 -20.51 -20.58 59.92
C GLY A 195 -19.93 -19.24 59.40
N GLY A 196 -20.74 -18.26 58.94
CA GLY A 196 -20.32 -16.85 58.82
C GLY A 196 -20.56 -16.10 57.50
N ASP A 197 -21.77 -15.52 57.39
CA ASP A 197 -22.26 -14.21 56.86
C ASP A 197 -21.54 -13.39 55.73
N PRO A 198 -22.29 -12.62 54.90
CA PRO A 198 -21.83 -11.93 53.70
C PRO A 198 -21.48 -10.43 53.93
N GLY A 199 -20.70 -9.85 53.01
CA GLY A 199 -20.41 -8.42 53.02
C GLY A 199 -20.11 -7.88 51.62
N ASP A 200 -20.88 -6.88 51.23
CA ASP A 200 -20.90 -6.10 49.99
C ASP A 200 -19.57 -5.42 49.59
N GLY A 201 -19.35 -5.35 48.27
CA GLY A 201 -19.11 -4.07 47.58
C GLY A 201 -17.68 -3.63 47.25
N ASP A 202 -17.53 -3.18 45.99
CA ASP A 202 -16.44 -2.39 45.37
C ASP A 202 -15.36 -3.26 44.68
N GLY A 203 -15.14 -3.25 43.36
CA GLY A 203 -15.29 -2.18 42.38
C GLY A 203 -13.92 -2.00 41.69
N GLY A 204 -13.80 -2.37 40.41
CA GLY A 204 -12.66 -1.98 39.56
C GLY A 204 -11.82 -3.12 38.98
N ASP A 205 -11.77 -3.16 37.65
CA ASP A 205 -10.83 -3.87 36.77
C ASP A 205 -10.81 -5.40 36.79
N ARG A 206 -11.86 -5.95 36.19
CA ARG A 206 -11.71 -7.14 35.35
C ARG A 206 -11.40 -6.70 33.92
N ASP A 207 -10.22 -6.11 33.71
CA ASP A 207 -9.59 -6.22 32.39
C ASP A 207 -9.10 -7.67 32.28
N GLY A 208 -10.01 -8.53 31.87
CA GLY A 208 -9.75 -9.95 31.69
C GLY A 208 -8.64 -10.09 30.66
N GLY A 209 -7.45 -10.49 31.12
CA GLY A 209 -6.23 -10.64 30.35
C GLY A 209 -6.43 -11.45 29.07
N ARG A 210 -6.91 -10.78 28.02
CA ARG A 210 -6.93 -11.31 26.67
C ARG A 210 -5.49 -11.24 26.20
N ALA A 211 -4.92 -12.39 25.87
CA ALA A 211 -3.60 -12.45 25.26
C ALA A 211 -3.54 -11.45 24.08
N PRO A 212 -2.42 -10.73 23.88
CA PRO A 212 -2.28 -9.80 22.77
C PRO A 212 -2.66 -10.50 21.46
N LEU A 213 -3.50 -9.86 20.65
CA LEU A 213 -3.83 -10.39 19.33
C LEU A 213 -2.55 -10.46 18.48
N THR A 214 -2.36 -11.54 17.74
CA THR A 214 -1.19 -11.76 16.88
C THR A 214 -1.59 -12.06 15.44
N GLY A 215 -0.69 -11.84 14.48
CA GLY A 215 -0.91 -12.17 13.07
C GLY A 215 -2.17 -11.53 12.49
N VAL A 216 -3.01 -12.31 11.82
CA VAL A 216 -4.24 -11.85 11.15
C VAL A 216 -5.23 -11.19 12.11
N GLN A 217 -5.40 -11.73 13.32
CA GLN A 217 -6.37 -11.18 14.28
C GLN A 217 -5.98 -9.77 14.72
N ARG A 218 -4.67 -9.51 14.87
CA ARG A 218 -4.14 -8.17 15.12
C ARG A 218 -4.47 -7.23 13.98
N VAL A 219 -4.18 -7.65 12.74
CA VAL A 219 -4.44 -6.84 11.54
C VAL A 219 -5.92 -6.48 11.41
N LEU A 220 -6.83 -7.43 11.57
CA LEU A 220 -8.26 -7.16 11.48
C LEU A 220 -8.74 -6.21 12.59
N SER A 221 -8.21 -6.36 13.82
CA SER A 221 -8.51 -5.44 14.91
C SER A 221 -7.99 -4.02 14.65
N GLU A 222 -6.77 -3.89 14.13
CA GLU A 222 -6.18 -2.59 13.78
C GLU A 222 -6.93 -1.94 12.60
N ALA A 223 -7.26 -2.72 11.56
CA ALA A 223 -8.07 -2.25 10.44
C ALA A 223 -9.48 -1.82 10.89
N HIS A 224 -10.08 -2.51 11.87
CA HIS A 224 -11.36 -2.09 12.44
C HIS A 224 -11.24 -0.75 13.19
N SER A 225 -10.13 -0.52 13.90
CA SER A 225 -9.90 0.73 14.62
C SER A 225 -9.86 1.96 13.70
N TYR A 226 -9.55 1.79 12.41
CA TYR A 226 -9.60 2.87 11.42
C TYR A 226 -11.01 3.43 11.21
N VAL A 227 -12.05 2.65 11.50
CA VAL A 227 -13.45 3.11 11.40
C VAL A 227 -13.77 4.13 12.49
N ASP A 228 -13.23 3.92 13.70
CA ASP A 228 -13.45 4.80 14.84
C ASP A 228 -12.45 5.97 14.86
N ALA A 229 -11.20 5.71 14.46
CA ALA A 229 -10.11 6.67 14.40
C ALA A 229 -9.49 6.65 12.99
N PRO A 230 -10.00 7.48 12.06
CA PRO A 230 -9.54 7.50 10.68
C PRO A 230 -8.02 7.65 10.56
N PRO A 231 -7.36 6.81 9.73
CA PRO A 231 -5.92 6.89 9.53
C PRO A 231 -5.54 8.11 8.67
N PRO A 232 -4.22 8.40 8.56
CA PRO A 232 -3.72 9.33 7.55
C PRO A 232 -4.24 9.02 6.15
N LEU A 233 -4.39 10.07 5.33
CA LEU A 233 -4.88 9.95 3.97
C LEU A 233 -4.03 8.97 3.15
N GLY A 234 -4.67 8.20 2.28
CA GLY A 234 -3.98 7.21 1.44
C GLY A 234 -3.60 5.92 2.15
N ARG A 235 -3.79 5.81 3.47
CA ARG A 235 -3.61 4.53 4.18
C ARG A 235 -4.63 3.48 3.78
N VAL A 236 -5.84 3.92 3.45
CA VAL A 236 -6.92 3.09 2.88
C VAL A 236 -7.23 3.63 1.49
N ARG A 237 -7.05 2.78 0.48
CA ARG A 237 -7.25 3.07 -0.94
C ARG A 237 -8.27 2.10 -1.53
N SER A 238 -9.08 2.61 -2.45
CA SER A 238 -10.15 1.83 -3.07
C SER A 238 -10.20 2.08 -4.57
N SER A 239 -9.98 1.04 -5.35
CA SER A 239 -10.03 1.08 -6.82
C SER A 239 -11.19 0.24 -7.36
N PHE A 240 -11.64 0.57 -8.57
CA PHE A 240 -12.69 -0.19 -9.23
C PHE A 240 -12.21 -1.61 -9.56
N ALA A 241 -13.08 -2.60 -9.34
CA ALA A 241 -12.88 -3.98 -9.76
C ALA A 241 -14.10 -4.47 -10.57
N PRO A 242 -13.93 -5.45 -11.47
CA PRO A 242 -15.06 -6.02 -12.21
C PRO A 242 -16.13 -6.63 -11.30
N GLY A 243 -17.41 -6.49 -11.69
CA GLY A 243 -18.54 -7.10 -10.99
C GLY A 243 -19.16 -6.23 -9.88
N ASP A 244 -19.21 -4.91 -10.09
CA ASP A 244 -19.70 -3.92 -9.11
C ASP A 244 -18.97 -3.96 -7.75
N ALA A 245 -17.78 -4.56 -7.73
CA ALA A 245 -16.93 -4.70 -6.58
C ALA A 245 -15.78 -3.67 -6.61
N ARG A 246 -15.06 -3.59 -5.51
CA ARG A 246 -13.88 -2.73 -5.39
C ARG A 246 -12.72 -3.52 -4.80
N THR A 247 -11.52 -3.24 -5.32
CA THR A 247 -10.28 -3.72 -4.72
C THR A 247 -9.87 -2.71 -3.66
N LEU A 248 -9.80 -3.18 -2.42
CA LEU A 248 -9.41 -2.40 -1.26
C LEU A 248 -7.98 -2.71 -0.89
N ARG A 249 -7.28 -1.64 -0.53
CA ARG A 249 -5.93 -1.68 -0.01
C ARG A 249 -5.89 -0.93 1.31
N ALA A 250 -5.39 -1.58 2.35
CA ALA A 250 -5.16 -0.96 3.65
C ALA A 250 -3.77 -1.31 4.17
N ASP A 251 -3.09 -0.32 4.71
CA ASP A 251 -1.74 -0.43 5.26
C ASP A 251 -1.74 -0.14 6.77
N GLY A 252 -0.75 -0.66 7.48
CA GLY A 252 -0.52 -0.33 8.87
C GLY A 252 0.86 -0.78 9.35
N PRO A 253 1.20 -0.52 10.62
CA PRO A 253 2.53 -0.81 11.15
C PRO A 253 2.87 -2.32 11.03
N GLY A 254 3.73 -2.62 10.06
CA GLY A 254 4.21 -3.97 9.79
C GLY A 254 3.23 -4.89 9.06
N TRP A 255 2.16 -4.36 8.47
CA TRP A 255 1.19 -5.19 7.74
C TRP A 255 0.56 -4.48 6.53
N SER A 256 0.00 -5.33 5.69
CA SER A 256 -0.60 -5.00 4.41
C SER A 256 -1.85 -5.85 4.23
N LEU A 257 -3.03 -5.25 4.05
CA LEU A 257 -4.27 -5.92 3.67
C LEU A 257 -4.71 -5.57 2.24
N VAL A 258 -5.00 -6.57 1.42
CA VAL A 258 -5.60 -6.42 0.08
C VAL A 258 -6.89 -7.22 0.04
N ALA A 259 -8.00 -6.65 -0.38
CA ALA A 259 -9.29 -7.33 -0.35
C ALA A 259 -10.16 -6.96 -1.54
N ARG A 260 -11.17 -7.78 -1.78
CA ARG A 260 -12.30 -7.41 -2.61
C ARG A 260 -13.56 -7.33 -1.77
N THR A 261 -14.34 -6.25 -1.97
CA THR A 261 -15.58 -6.00 -1.21
C THR A 261 -16.61 -7.13 -1.32
N ASP A 262 -16.53 -7.95 -2.37
CA ASP A 262 -17.43 -9.06 -2.65
C ASP A 262 -16.85 -10.46 -2.36
N ASP A 263 -15.63 -10.57 -1.82
CA ASP A 263 -14.92 -11.87 -1.70
C ASP A 263 -14.14 -11.98 -0.37
N ILE A 264 -12.82 -12.22 -0.44
CA ILE A 264 -11.91 -12.44 0.68
C ILE A 264 -10.93 -11.28 0.87
N ALA A 265 -10.02 -11.43 1.83
CA ALA A 265 -8.85 -10.57 1.99
C ALA A 265 -7.55 -11.38 2.05
N PHE A 266 -6.44 -10.73 1.74
CA PHE A 266 -5.08 -11.20 1.89
C PHE A 266 -4.33 -10.29 2.84
N VAL A 267 -3.58 -10.88 3.75
CA VAL A 267 -2.72 -10.17 4.71
C VAL A 267 -1.28 -10.56 4.50
N LEU A 268 -0.40 -9.57 4.41
CA LEU A 268 1.06 -9.72 4.43
C LEU A 268 1.60 -9.03 5.67
N LEU A 269 2.61 -9.64 6.29
CA LEU A 269 3.20 -9.19 7.56
C LEU A 269 4.71 -9.08 7.44
N ASP A 270 5.31 -8.08 8.09
CA ASP A 270 6.78 -7.98 8.19
C ASP A 270 7.39 -9.16 8.94
N GLU A 271 6.70 -9.64 9.98
CA GLU A 271 7.13 -10.80 10.78
C GLU A 271 7.04 -12.14 10.06
N LYS A 272 6.38 -12.19 8.89
CA LYS A 272 6.23 -13.40 8.07
C LYS A 272 6.66 -13.16 6.62
N PRO A 273 7.97 -13.11 6.36
CA PRO A 273 8.51 -12.76 5.05
C PRO A 273 8.08 -13.73 3.95
N GLY A 274 7.53 -13.19 2.86
CA GLY A 274 7.10 -13.97 1.70
C GLY A 274 5.84 -14.81 1.90
N GLU A 275 5.22 -14.76 3.09
CA GLU A 275 3.96 -15.44 3.36
C GLU A 275 2.76 -14.53 3.11
N ILE A 276 1.69 -15.13 2.62
CA ILE A 276 0.46 -14.44 2.26
C ILE A 276 -0.68 -15.20 2.93
N LEU A 277 -1.37 -14.50 3.82
CA LEU A 277 -2.33 -15.10 4.73
C LEU A 277 -3.74 -14.79 4.22
N PRO A 278 -4.45 -15.77 3.64
CA PRO A 278 -5.80 -15.55 3.17
C PRO A 278 -6.76 -15.46 4.37
N VAL A 279 -7.74 -14.56 4.27
CA VAL A 279 -8.77 -14.31 5.28
C VAL A 279 -10.13 -14.52 4.62
N GLY A 280 -10.81 -15.57 5.05
CA GLY A 280 -12.13 -15.91 4.54
C GLY A 280 -13.15 -14.83 4.89
N ARG A 281 -14.23 -14.78 4.10
CA ARG A 281 -15.27 -13.75 4.25
C ARG A 281 -15.88 -13.72 5.65
N GLY A 282 -16.33 -14.87 6.16
CA GLY A 282 -16.97 -14.93 7.48
C GLY A 282 -18.10 -13.89 7.68
N PRO A 283 -18.53 -13.65 8.93
CA PRO A 283 -19.58 -12.67 9.23
C PRO A 283 -19.06 -11.23 9.38
N GLU A 284 -17.78 -11.04 9.74
CA GLU A 284 -17.24 -9.72 10.12
C GLU A 284 -16.56 -8.98 8.97
N LEU A 285 -15.87 -9.69 8.06
CA LEU A 285 -15.11 -9.07 6.98
C LEU A 285 -15.97 -8.17 6.07
N PRO A 286 -17.19 -8.57 5.63
CA PRO A 286 -17.98 -7.73 4.74
C PRO A 286 -18.28 -6.35 5.32
N GLY A 287 -18.64 -6.28 6.61
CA GLY A 287 -18.92 -5.01 7.28
C GLY A 287 -17.68 -4.13 7.42
N LEU A 288 -16.52 -4.75 7.71
CA LEU A 288 -15.24 -4.05 7.74
C LEU A 288 -14.88 -3.48 6.36
N LEU A 289 -14.95 -4.30 5.30
CA LEU A 289 -14.60 -3.87 3.94
C LEU A 289 -15.52 -2.75 3.45
N GLU A 290 -16.83 -2.82 3.75
CA GLU A 290 -17.75 -1.73 3.41
C GLU A 290 -17.40 -0.42 4.15
N ALA A 291 -17.00 -0.49 5.41
CA ALA A 291 -16.58 0.69 6.18
C ALA A 291 -15.27 1.28 5.65
N LEU A 292 -14.29 0.43 5.32
CA LEU A 292 -13.02 0.84 4.71
C LEU A 292 -13.23 1.47 3.32
N ASP A 293 -14.13 0.93 2.50
CA ASP A 293 -14.44 1.50 1.19
C ASP A 293 -15.08 2.89 1.28
N LYS A 294 -15.92 3.12 2.30
CA LYS A 294 -16.57 4.42 2.52
C LYS A 294 -15.59 5.50 2.97
N MET A 295 -14.54 5.16 3.71
CA MET A 295 -13.52 6.12 4.15
C MET A 295 -12.41 6.35 3.11
N ALA A 296 -12.19 5.39 2.20
CA ALA A 296 -11.11 5.48 1.23
C ALA A 296 -11.23 6.75 0.38
N VAL A 297 -10.11 7.47 0.25
CA VAL A 297 -10.07 8.65 -0.63
C VAL A 297 -10.20 8.18 -2.07
N ARG A 298 -11.07 8.85 -2.83
CA ARG A 298 -11.36 8.49 -4.21
C ARG A 298 -10.63 9.44 -5.16
N PRO A 299 -10.08 8.93 -6.27
CA PRO A 299 -9.69 9.79 -7.38
C PRO A 299 -10.96 10.51 -7.87
N ASN A 300 -10.86 11.84 -8.09
CA ASN A 300 -11.93 12.64 -8.69
C ASN A 300 -11.94 12.48 -10.22
#